data_AF-A0A969SZT3-F1
#
_entry.id   AF-A0A969SZT3-F1
#
_cell.length_a   1.000
_cell.length_b   1.000
_cell.length_c   1.000
_cell.angle_alpha   90.00
_cell.angle_beta   90.00
_cell.angle_gamma   90.00
#
_symmetry.space_group_name_H-M   'P 1'
#
loop_
_entity.id
_entity.type
_entity.pdbx_description
1 polymer ?
#
loop_
_entity_poly.entity_id
_entity_poly.type
_entity_poly.pdbx_seq_one_letter_code
_entity_poly.pdbx_strand_id
1 'polypeptide(L)'
;MVESVRVAAVTQIALEDRASVKAEFGRIEPSKQEGVIEIVTSWMEQGIRQGQAEGSQREAQSFALRLLRRKFGEIASELEHQVRALSVTQLEELGEATLDFSTIADVVAWLERLDNENNQ
;
A
#
# COMPACT_ATOMS: atom_id res chain seq x y z
N MET A 1 15.53 22.94 -14.31
CA MET A 1 16.33 22.43 -15.44
C MET A 1 17.11 21.16 -15.11
N VAL A 2 17.61 20.97 -13.88
CA VAL A 2 18.43 19.78 -13.49
C VAL A 2 17.62 18.47 -13.36
N GLU A 3 16.35 18.54 -12.93
CA GLU A 3 15.43 17.40 -12.87
C GLU A 3 15.17 16.78 -14.26
N SER A 4 15.02 17.63 -15.28
CA SER A 4 14.62 17.25 -16.64
C SER A 4 15.67 16.40 -17.36
N VAL A 5 16.96 16.58 -17.01
CA VAL A 5 18.07 15.83 -17.61
C VAL A 5 18.21 14.46 -16.94
N ARG A 6 17.99 14.36 -15.62
CA ARG A 6 18.03 13.10 -14.87
C ARG A 6 16.90 12.16 -15.28
N VAL A 7 15.67 12.66 -15.43
CA VAL A 7 14.51 11.85 -15.86
C VAL A 7 14.71 11.33 -17.29
N ALA A 8 15.24 12.16 -18.20
CA ALA A 8 15.55 11.74 -19.56
C ALA A 8 16.61 10.63 -19.60
N ALA A 9 17.69 10.76 -18.82
CA ALA A 9 18.76 9.76 -18.77
C ALA A 9 18.28 8.41 -18.20
N VAL A 10 17.47 8.42 -17.14
CA VAL A 10 16.88 7.20 -16.54
C VAL A 10 15.92 6.52 -17.53
N THR A 11 15.17 7.30 -18.30
CA THR A 11 14.25 6.76 -19.32
C THR A 11 15.00 6.13 -20.49
N GLN A 12 16.10 6.75 -20.93
CA GLN A 12 16.94 6.25 -22.02
C GLN A 12 17.56 4.88 -21.69
N ILE A 13 18.14 4.75 -20.49
CA ILE A 13 18.76 3.50 -20.02
C ILE A 13 17.71 2.37 -19.94
N ALA A 14 16.52 2.67 -19.40
CA ALA A 14 15.43 1.69 -19.31
C ALA A 14 14.92 1.20 -20.68
N LEU A 15 15.00 2.04 -21.72
CA LEU A 15 14.61 1.67 -23.08
C LEU A 15 15.66 0.77 -23.75
N GLU A 16 16.94 1.04 -23.52
CA GLU A 16 18.06 0.22 -24.01
C GLU A 16 18.05 -1.17 -23.36
N ASP A 17 17.80 -1.24 -22.05
CA ASP A 17 17.67 -2.50 -21.32
C ASP A 17 16.51 -3.36 -21.85
N ARG A 18 15.34 -2.73 -22.11
CA ARG A 18 14.18 -3.42 -22.68
C ARG A 18 14.44 -3.95 -24.09
N ALA A 19 15.17 -3.21 -24.92
CA ALA A 19 15.51 -3.65 -26.27
C ALA A 19 16.45 -4.87 -26.25
N SER A 20 17.43 -4.88 -25.33
CA SER A 20 18.33 -6.02 -25.13
C SER A 20 17.59 -7.27 -24.67
N VAL A 21 16.74 -7.13 -23.63
CA VAL A 21 15.92 -8.23 -23.10
C VAL A 21 15.00 -8.80 -24.18
N LYS A 22 14.37 -7.95 -25.00
CA LYS A 22 13.52 -8.40 -26.11
C LYS A 22 14.31 -9.15 -27.19
N ALA A 23 15.52 -8.70 -27.50
CA ALA A 23 16.38 -9.37 -28.47
C ALA A 23 16.87 -10.73 -27.97
N GLU A 24 17.24 -10.84 -26.69
CA GLU A 24 17.62 -12.11 -26.07
C GLU A 24 16.44 -13.08 -25.95
N PHE A 25 15.26 -12.59 -25.59
CA PHE A 25 14.03 -13.38 -25.57
C PHE A 25 13.67 -13.91 -26.97
N GLY A 26 13.92 -13.14 -28.03
CA GLY A 26 13.73 -13.60 -29.41
C GLY A 26 14.71 -14.70 -29.86
N ARG A 27 15.82 -14.91 -29.14
CA ARG A 27 16.84 -15.92 -29.46
C ARG A 27 16.60 -17.27 -28.79
N ILE A 28 15.72 -17.36 -27.79
CA ILE A 28 15.41 -18.62 -27.11
C ILE A 28 14.35 -19.44 -27.87
N GLU A 29 14.38 -20.76 -27.65
CA GLU A 29 13.41 -21.69 -28.25
C GLU A 29 11.97 -21.34 -27.87
N PRO A 30 10.99 -21.45 -28.79
CA PRO A 30 9.59 -21.11 -28.51
C PRO A 30 9.00 -21.82 -27.29
N SER A 31 9.37 -23.08 -27.06
CA SER A 31 8.94 -23.85 -25.88
C SER A 31 9.46 -23.31 -24.55
N LYS A 32 10.62 -22.62 -24.55
CA LYS A 32 11.17 -21.95 -23.37
C LYS A 32 10.57 -20.56 -23.19
N GLN A 33 10.12 -19.91 -24.27
CA GLN A 33 9.46 -18.60 -24.21
C GLN A 33 8.15 -18.69 -23.41
N GLU A 34 7.37 -19.76 -23.59
CA GLU A 34 6.12 -19.98 -22.85
C GLU A 34 6.34 -20.00 -21.34
N GLY A 35 7.32 -20.78 -20.86
CA GLY A 35 7.65 -20.85 -19.44
C GLY A 35 8.15 -19.52 -18.86
N VAL A 36 8.90 -18.74 -19.64
CA VAL A 36 9.33 -17.39 -19.24
C VAL A 36 8.13 -16.43 -19.17
N ILE A 37 7.20 -16.48 -20.13
CA ILE A 37 5.98 -15.66 -20.14
C ILE A 37 5.14 -15.97 -18.90
N GLU A 38 4.95 -17.25 -18.57
CA GLU A 38 4.19 -17.67 -17.39
C GLU A 38 4.78 -17.08 -16.10
N ILE A 39 6.09 -17.22 -15.90
CA ILE A 39 6.79 -16.69 -14.71
C ILE A 39 6.68 -15.17 -14.66
N VAL A 40 7.02 -14.46 -15.74
CA VAL A 40 7.00 -12.99 -15.75
C VAL A 40 5.60 -12.46 -15.49
N THR A 41 4.58 -13.09 -16.07
CA THR A 41 3.18 -12.69 -15.87
C THR A 41 2.74 -12.91 -14.42
N SER A 42 3.04 -14.08 -13.85
CA SER A 42 2.69 -14.43 -12.47
C SER A 42 3.27 -13.45 -11.44
N TRP A 43 4.58 -13.19 -11.50
CA TRP A 43 5.23 -12.26 -10.56
C TRP A 43 4.82 -10.80 -10.79
N MET A 44 4.53 -10.40 -12.04
CA MET A 44 4.01 -9.07 -12.34
C MET A 44 2.62 -8.87 -11.73
N GLU A 45 1.71 -9.82 -11.90
CA GLU A 45 0.38 -9.79 -11.29
C GLU A 45 0.44 -9.79 -9.76
N GLN A 46 1.34 -10.60 -9.18
CA GLN A 46 1.56 -10.63 -7.74
C GLN A 46 2.09 -9.29 -7.23
N GLY A 47 3.09 -8.72 -7.92
CA GLY A 47 3.68 -7.43 -7.56
C GLY A 47 2.69 -6.27 -7.63
N ILE A 48 1.83 -6.24 -8.65
CA ILE A 48 0.75 -5.26 -8.76
C ILE A 48 -0.24 -5.41 -7.61
N ARG A 49 -0.72 -6.63 -7.35
CA ARG A 49 -1.66 -6.89 -6.24
C ARG A 49 -1.07 -6.51 -4.88
N GLN A 50 0.17 -6.90 -4.62
CA GLN A 50 0.86 -6.56 -3.38
C GLN A 50 1.06 -5.05 -3.25
N GLY A 51 1.51 -4.37 -4.32
CA GLY A 51 1.70 -2.93 -4.32
C GLY A 51 0.40 -2.16 -4.08
N GLN A 52 -0.71 -2.62 -4.68
CA GLN A 52 -2.04 -2.06 -4.44
C GLN A 52 -2.50 -2.28 -2.98
N ALA A 53 -2.35 -3.49 -2.46
CA ALA A 53 -2.73 -3.81 -1.08
C ALA A 53 -1.92 -3.00 -0.06
N GLU A 54 -0.60 -2.96 -0.20
CA GLU A 54 0.28 -2.17 0.68
C GLU A 54 0.02 -0.66 0.54
N GLY A 55 -0.22 -0.18 -0.67
CA GLY A 55 -0.54 1.21 -0.94
C GLY A 55 -1.84 1.63 -0.25
N SER A 56 -2.88 0.82 -0.40
CA SER A 56 -4.18 1.03 0.27
C SER A 56 -4.05 1.02 1.79
N GLN A 57 -3.37 0.01 2.36
CA GLN A 57 -3.12 -0.08 3.79
C GLN A 57 -2.38 1.15 4.34
N ARG A 58 -1.30 1.59 3.69
CA ARG A 58 -0.52 2.76 4.13
C ARG A 58 -1.34 4.05 4.04
N GLU A 59 -2.13 4.20 2.99
CA GLU A 59 -2.98 5.38 2.79
C GLU A 59 -4.09 5.46 3.85
N ALA A 60 -4.82 4.37 4.07
CA ALA A 60 -5.87 4.28 5.08
C ALA A 60 -5.34 4.56 6.50
N GLN A 61 -4.19 3.98 6.87
CA GLN A 61 -3.54 4.25 8.16
C GLN A 61 -3.16 5.72 8.30
N SER A 62 -2.52 6.29 7.28
CA SER A 62 -2.12 7.69 7.30
C SER A 62 -3.32 8.62 7.36
N PHE A 63 -4.42 8.27 6.70
CA PHE A 63 -5.64 9.05 6.67
C PHE A 63 -6.33 9.04 8.05
N ALA A 64 -6.57 7.85 8.61
CA ALA A 64 -7.19 7.68 9.92
C ALA A 64 -6.40 8.41 11.03
N LEU A 65 -5.07 8.20 11.10
CA LEU A 65 -4.23 8.87 12.08
C LEU A 65 -4.25 10.40 11.92
N ARG A 66 -4.29 10.91 10.69
CA ARG A 66 -4.38 12.34 10.43
C ARG A 66 -5.73 12.91 10.87
N LEU A 67 -6.84 12.18 10.68
CA LEU A 67 -8.16 12.58 11.16
C LEU A 67 -8.19 12.65 12.70
N LEU A 68 -7.72 11.60 13.37
CA LEU A 68 -7.64 11.54 14.82
C LEU A 68 -6.79 12.69 15.38
N ARG A 69 -5.60 12.91 14.81
CA ARG A 69 -4.71 14.02 15.23
C ARG A 69 -5.33 15.39 14.99
N ARG A 70 -6.06 15.56 13.89
CA ARG A 70 -6.73 16.82 13.58
C ARG A 70 -7.87 17.12 14.56
N LYS A 71 -8.58 16.10 15.04
CA LYS A 71 -9.72 16.26 15.95
C LYS A 71 -9.30 16.36 17.42
N PHE A 72 -8.35 15.54 17.85
CA PHE A 72 -7.98 15.38 19.26
C PHE A 72 -6.58 15.91 19.62
N GLY A 73 -5.78 16.34 18.63
CA GLY A 73 -4.41 16.79 18.84
C GLY A 73 -3.41 15.62 18.88
N GLU A 74 -2.38 15.74 19.71
CA GLU A 74 -1.41 14.65 19.87
C GLU A 74 -2.08 13.40 20.45
N ILE A 75 -1.78 12.25 19.86
CA ILE A 75 -2.30 10.94 20.28
C ILE A 75 -1.18 10.11 20.89
N ALA A 76 -1.51 9.27 21.87
CA ALA A 76 -0.53 8.39 22.51
C ALA A 76 0.03 7.36 21.52
N SER A 77 1.30 7.00 21.66
CA SER A 77 1.97 6.02 20.79
C SER A 77 1.30 4.65 20.77
N GLU A 78 0.74 4.24 21.92
CA GLU A 78 -0.01 2.99 22.04
C GLU A 78 -1.27 3.00 21.17
N LEU A 79 -2.02 4.10 21.19
CA LEU A 79 -3.21 4.27 20.35
C LEU A 79 -2.84 4.29 18.86
N GLU A 80 -1.76 4.98 18.51
CA GLU A 80 -1.25 4.97 17.14
C GLU A 80 -0.87 3.56 16.67
N HIS A 81 -0.25 2.76 17.53
CA HIS A 81 0.11 1.38 17.21
C HIS A 81 -1.13 0.51 16.97
N GLN A 82 -2.16 0.62 17.82
CA GLN A 82 -3.42 -0.10 17.65
C GLN A 82 -4.11 0.28 16.34
N VAL A 83 -4.18 1.57 16.00
CA VAL A 83 -4.75 2.01 14.73
C VAL A 83 -3.98 1.46 13.54
N ARG A 84 -2.64 1.39 13.59
CA ARG A 84 -1.82 0.80 12.52
C ARG A 84 -2.00 -0.71 12.37
N ALA A 85 -2.49 -1.41 13.39
CA ALA A 85 -2.77 -2.84 13.33
C ALA A 85 -4.12 -3.16 12.65
N LEU A 86 -4.99 -2.17 12.48
CA LEU A 86 -6.30 -2.35 11.85
C LEU A 86 -6.18 -2.70 10.35
N SER A 87 -7.14 -3.47 9.85
CA SER A 87 -7.33 -3.70 8.42
C SER A 87 -7.82 -2.44 7.69
N VAL A 88 -7.70 -2.39 6.36
CA VAL A 88 -8.21 -1.27 5.53
C VAL A 88 -9.67 -0.96 5.85
N THR A 89 -10.54 -1.97 5.90
CA THR A 89 -11.97 -1.78 6.18
C THR A 89 -12.21 -1.17 7.56
N GLN A 90 -11.52 -1.69 8.59
CA GLN A 90 -11.62 -1.13 9.95
C GLN A 90 -11.08 0.31 10.01
N LEU A 91 -10.05 0.64 9.23
CA LEU A 91 -9.51 2.01 9.14
C LEU A 91 -10.49 2.98 8.48
N GLU A 92 -11.21 2.53 7.44
CA GLU A 92 -12.27 3.30 6.79
C GLU A 92 -13.44 3.54 7.74
N GLU A 93 -13.90 2.50 8.44
CA GLU A 93 -14.94 2.58 9.48
C GLU A 93 -14.54 3.51 10.63
N LEU A 94 -13.28 3.44 11.07
CA LEU A 94 -12.72 4.36 12.06
C LEU A 94 -12.77 5.81 11.56
N GLY A 95 -12.47 6.03 10.28
CA GLY A 95 -12.53 7.35 9.64
C GLY A 95 -13.93 7.96 9.69
N GLU A 96 -14.96 7.16 9.40
CA GLU A 96 -16.37 7.59 9.49
C GLU A 96 -16.78 7.83 10.94
N ALA A 97 -16.53 6.87 11.84
CA ALA A 97 -16.88 6.97 13.27
C ALA A 97 -16.16 8.14 13.96
N THR A 98 -14.97 8.52 13.48
CA THR A 98 -14.23 9.69 13.96
C THR A 98 -15.04 10.97 13.84
N LEU A 99 -15.98 11.08 12.90
CA LEU A 99 -16.84 12.26 12.77
C LEU A 99 -17.80 12.41 13.96
N ASP A 100 -18.25 11.30 14.55
CA ASP A 100 -19.22 11.27 15.66
C ASP A 100 -18.56 11.31 17.05
N PHE A 101 -17.29 10.93 17.16
CA PHE A 101 -16.58 10.93 18.44
C PHE A 101 -16.48 12.32 19.07
N SER A 102 -16.64 12.44 20.38
CA SER A 102 -16.48 13.70 21.10
C SER A 102 -15.14 13.77 21.84
N THR A 103 -14.60 12.62 22.23
CA THR A 103 -13.39 12.50 23.05
C THR A 103 -12.50 11.37 22.57
N ILE A 104 -11.24 11.38 23.03
CA ILE A 104 -10.32 10.26 22.77
C ILE A 104 -10.81 8.94 23.40
N ALA A 105 -11.60 9.02 24.48
CA ALA A 105 -12.17 7.84 25.14
C ALA A 105 -13.16 7.10 24.22
N ASP A 106 -13.85 7.81 23.33
CA ASP A 106 -14.76 7.19 22.36
C ASP A 106 -13.98 6.33 21.35
N VAL A 107 -12.78 6.77 20.95
CA VAL A 107 -11.88 6.01 20.06
C VAL A 107 -11.40 4.74 20.75
N VAL A 108 -10.98 4.84 22.02
CA VAL A 108 -10.52 3.69 22.80
C VAL A 108 -11.63 2.67 22.98
N ALA A 109 -12.83 3.11 23.37
CA ALA A 109 -13.99 2.23 23.51
C ALA A 109 -14.38 1.54 22.18
N TRP A 110 -14.24 2.26 21.06
CA TRP A 110 -14.48 1.68 19.73
C TRP A 110 -13.47 0.59 19.38
N LEU A 111 -12.17 0.81 19.66
CA LEU A 111 -11.11 -0.19 19.44
C LEU A 111 -11.28 -1.42 20.34
N GLU A 112 -11.64 -1.23 21.61
CA GLU A 112 -11.92 -2.33 22.53
C GLU A 112 -13.11 -3.18 22.04
N ARG A 113 -14.17 -2.54 21.51
CA ARG A 113 -15.30 -3.27 20.94
C ARG A 113 -14.86 -4.12 19.74
N LEU A 114 -14.05 -3.56 18.83
CA LEU A 114 -13.53 -4.33 17.69
C LEU A 114 -12.70 -5.54 18.12
N ASP A 115 -11.83 -5.39 19.12
CA ASP A 115 -11.01 -6.51 19.61
C ASP A 115 -11.89 -7.64 20.20
N ASN A 116 -12.95 -7.27 20.93
CA ASN A 116 -13.90 -8.23 21.47
C ASN A 116 -14.71 -8.95 20.38
N GLU A 117 -15.07 -8.27 19.28
CA GLU A 117 -15.77 -8.87 18.14
C GLU A 117 -14.86 -9.81 17.33
N ASN A 118 -13.57 -9.52 17.24
CA ASN A 118 -12.60 -10.37 16.53
C ASN A 118 -12.20 -11.63 17.32
N ASN A 119 -12.41 -11.64 18.64
CA ASN A 119 -12.06 -12.75 19.55
C ASN A 119 -13.23 -13.69 19.88
N GLN A 120 -14.38 -13.56 19.19
CA GLN A 120 -15.54 -14.46 19.28
C GLN A 120 -15.65 -15.36 18.04
#